data_AF-A0A950TPI2-F1
#
_entry.id   AF-A0A950TPI2-F1
#
_cell.length_a   1.000
_cell.length_b   1.000
_cell.length_c   1.000
_cell.angle_alpha   90.00
_cell.angle_beta   90.00
_cell.angle_gamma   90.00
#
_symmetry.space_group_name_H-M   'P 1'
#
loop_
_entity.id
_entity.type
_entity.pdbx_description
1 polymer ?
#
loop_
_entity_poly.entity_id
_entity_poly.type
_entity_poly.pdbx_seq_one_letter_code
_entity_poly.pdbx_strand_id
1 'polypeptide(L)'
;MGVARIYSAHIAAAIRISFADRMNFWLQVGGMVVNNGFVLLLWFMFFSGFRSVGGWVLRDVGLMIGILATTVGLAGVLAGGYRDMAAAILRGDLDALLTQPRAILPGLLAAESIASAWGDVILGVVLVAWFAQLRWTSLLALMLVLTTSLAVYLATGVLFASLAFWVRGARSFSRDVVDFVILLSSYPGSIY
;
A
#
# COMPACT_ATOMS: atom_id res chain seq x y z
N MET A 1 -4.08 26.07 13.17
CA MET A 1 -4.52 25.35 11.95
C MET A 1 -4.46 23.86 12.24
N GLY A 2 -5.53 23.09 12.05
CA GLY A 2 -5.57 21.67 12.44
C GLY A 2 -4.62 20.79 11.61
N VAL A 3 -4.03 19.78 12.24
CA VAL A 3 -3.07 18.81 11.63
C VAL A 3 -3.63 18.18 10.36
N ALA A 4 -4.91 17.82 10.34
CA ALA A 4 -5.59 17.22 9.19
C ALA A 4 -5.57 18.13 7.93
N ARG A 5 -5.70 19.45 8.11
CA ARG A 5 -5.70 20.41 6.99
C ARG A 5 -4.30 20.58 6.39
N ILE A 6 -3.28 20.50 7.23
CA ILE A 6 -1.88 20.57 6.79
C ILE A 6 -1.54 19.30 6.01
N TYR A 7 -1.88 18.14 6.56
CA TYR A 7 -1.70 16.85 5.89
C TYR A 7 -2.38 16.81 4.51
N SER A 8 -3.66 17.22 4.43
CA SER A 8 -4.38 17.23 3.15
C SER A 8 -3.75 18.16 2.11
N ALA A 9 -3.19 19.29 2.52
CA ALA A 9 -2.47 20.19 1.62
C ALA A 9 -1.16 19.58 1.11
N HIS A 10 -0.38 18.93 1.98
CA HIS A 10 0.88 18.28 1.60
C HIS A 10 0.65 17.10 0.65
N ILE A 11 -0.30 16.22 0.98
CA ILE A 11 -0.56 15.06 0.11
C ILE A 11 -1.14 15.51 -1.24
N ALA A 12 -1.97 16.55 -1.28
CA ALA A 12 -2.45 17.11 -2.54
C ALA A 12 -1.31 17.67 -3.40
N ALA A 13 -0.30 18.30 -2.78
CA ALA A 13 0.90 18.73 -3.47
C ALA A 13 1.74 17.54 -3.97
N ALA A 14 1.94 16.52 -3.14
CA ALA A 14 2.67 15.30 -3.51
C ALA A 14 2.00 14.56 -4.68
N ILE A 15 0.68 14.45 -4.67
CA ILE A 15 -0.09 13.91 -5.79
C ILE A 15 0.15 14.73 -7.06
N ARG A 16 0.03 16.07 -6.99
CA ARG A 16 0.28 16.94 -8.15
C ARG A 16 1.70 16.78 -8.71
N ILE A 17 2.70 16.62 -7.85
CA ILE A 17 4.09 16.38 -8.25
C ILE A 17 4.22 15.03 -8.95
N SER A 18 3.56 13.99 -8.44
CA SER A 18 3.52 12.66 -9.07
C SER A 18 2.97 12.72 -10.51
N PHE A 19 1.98 13.59 -10.76
CA PHE A 19 1.40 13.82 -12.09
C PHE A 19 2.17 14.81 -12.98
N ALA A 20 3.27 15.41 -12.50
CA ALA A 20 4.00 16.44 -13.26
C ALA A 20 4.59 15.86 -14.55
N ASP A 21 5.17 14.66 -14.48
CA ASP A 21 5.55 13.87 -15.66
C ASP A 21 4.48 12.83 -15.96
N ARG A 22 3.52 13.22 -16.80
CA ARG A 22 2.39 12.37 -17.18
C ARG A 22 2.82 11.08 -17.87
N MET A 23 3.89 11.11 -18.67
CA MET A 23 4.36 9.93 -19.39
C MET A 23 4.89 8.91 -18.40
N ASN A 24 5.81 9.33 -17.53
CA ASN A 24 6.36 8.47 -16.49
C ASN A 24 5.28 7.96 -15.53
N PHE A 25 4.34 8.82 -15.15
CA PHE A 25 3.20 8.43 -14.31
C PHE A 25 2.42 7.26 -14.93
N TRP A 26 1.95 7.41 -16.18
CA TRP A 26 1.15 6.37 -16.83
C TRP A 26 1.96 5.10 -17.13
N LEU A 27 3.26 5.22 -17.42
CA LEU A 27 4.15 4.07 -17.57
C LEU A 27 4.25 3.26 -16.26
N GLN A 28 4.42 3.93 -15.11
CA GLN A 28 4.49 3.26 -13.82
C GLN A 28 3.15 2.63 -13.42
N VAL A 29 2.03 3.34 -13.66
CA VAL A 29 0.69 2.81 -13.42
C VAL A 29 0.43 1.58 -14.29
N GLY A 30 0.69 1.67 -15.60
CA GLY A 30 0.52 0.57 -16.53
C GLY A 30 1.41 -0.63 -16.18
N GLY A 31 2.67 -0.38 -15.83
CA GLY A 31 3.60 -1.41 -15.38
C GLY A 31 3.11 -2.14 -14.13
N MET A 32 2.57 -1.42 -13.15
CA MET A 32 2.02 -2.04 -11.93
C MET A 32 0.75 -2.83 -12.20
N VAL A 33 -0.14 -2.34 -13.07
CA VAL A 33 -1.34 -3.08 -13.49
C VAL A 33 -0.96 -4.39 -14.19
N VAL A 34 0.02 -4.35 -15.09
CA VAL A 34 0.53 -5.55 -15.77
C VAL A 34 1.16 -6.52 -14.76
N ASN A 35 1.99 -6.02 -13.84
CA ASN A 35 2.61 -6.83 -12.79
C ASN A 35 1.56 -7.59 -11.96
N ASN A 36 0.56 -6.88 -11.44
CA ASN A 36 -0.49 -7.52 -10.64
C ASN A 36 -1.40 -8.42 -11.49
N GLY A 37 -1.58 -8.08 -12.77
CA GLY A 37 -2.27 -8.92 -13.75
C GLY A 37 -1.58 -10.27 -13.93
N PHE A 38 -0.25 -10.34 -13.95
CA PHE A 38 0.49 -11.60 -13.98
C PHE A 38 0.28 -12.45 -12.72
N VAL A 39 0.26 -11.82 -11.53
CA VAL A 39 -0.03 -12.52 -10.28
C VAL A 39 -1.44 -13.12 -10.31
N LEU A 40 -2.43 -12.36 -10.78
CA LEU A 40 -3.80 -12.84 -10.94
C LEU A 40 -3.90 -13.97 -11.97
N LEU A 41 -3.21 -13.84 -13.10
CA LEU A 41 -3.16 -14.86 -14.16
C LEU A 41 -2.58 -16.17 -13.61
N LEU A 42 -1.54 -16.11 -12.80
CA LEU A 42 -0.94 -17.28 -12.16
C LEU A 42 -1.97 -18.02 -11.30
N TRP A 43 -2.73 -17.31 -10.48
CA TRP A 43 -3.80 -17.91 -9.68
C TRP A 43 -4.94 -18.44 -10.53
N PHE A 44 -5.30 -17.75 -11.61
CA PHE A 44 -6.29 -18.23 -12.58
C PHE A 44 -5.86 -19.56 -13.20
N MET A 45 -4.60 -19.65 -13.67
CA MET A 45 -4.05 -20.89 -14.22
C MET A 45 -4.00 -22.00 -13.15
N PHE A 46 -3.63 -21.68 -11.92
CA PHE A 46 -3.64 -22.64 -10.81
C PHE A 46 -5.03 -23.23 -10.56
N PHE A 47 -6.06 -22.39 -10.41
CA PHE A 47 -7.44 -22.85 -10.18
C PHE A 47 -8.13 -23.40 -11.44
N SER A 48 -7.53 -23.25 -12.63
CA SER A 48 -8.00 -23.95 -13.83
C SER A 48 -7.77 -25.47 -13.75
N GLY A 49 -6.70 -25.89 -13.07
CA GLY A 49 -6.41 -27.30 -12.81
C GLY A 49 -7.10 -27.83 -11.54
N PHE A 50 -7.23 -26.99 -10.51
CA PHE A 50 -7.82 -27.35 -9.22
C PHE A 50 -9.07 -26.51 -8.94
N ARG A 51 -10.25 -27.15 -8.85
CA ARG A 51 -11.51 -26.40 -8.57
C ARG A 51 -11.53 -25.72 -7.20
N SER A 52 -10.90 -26.35 -6.20
CA SER A 52 -10.78 -25.81 -4.84
C SER A 52 -9.59 -26.43 -4.14
N VAL A 53 -8.88 -25.65 -3.32
CA VAL A 53 -7.75 -26.12 -2.51
C VAL A 53 -7.92 -25.58 -1.09
N GLY A 54 -7.95 -26.44 -0.08
CA GLY A 54 -8.11 -26.01 1.32
C GLY A 54 -9.38 -25.20 1.59
N GLY A 55 -10.45 -25.40 0.80
CA GLY A 55 -11.69 -24.62 0.85
C GLY A 55 -11.68 -23.30 0.07
N TRP A 56 -10.53 -22.89 -0.48
CA TRP A 56 -10.40 -21.68 -1.29
C TRP A 56 -10.81 -21.95 -2.74
N VAL A 57 -11.55 -21.01 -3.32
CA VAL A 57 -11.78 -20.94 -4.77
C VAL A 57 -11.18 -19.68 -5.37
N LEU A 58 -11.09 -19.63 -6.71
CA LEU A 58 -10.55 -18.48 -7.44
C LEU A 58 -11.15 -17.13 -7.01
N ARG A 59 -12.46 -17.10 -6.71
CA ARG A 59 -13.15 -15.89 -6.23
C ARG A 59 -12.55 -15.37 -4.91
N ASP A 60 -12.26 -16.27 -3.97
CA ASP A 60 -11.80 -15.90 -2.64
C ASP A 60 -10.36 -15.37 -2.71
N VAL A 61 -9.52 -15.98 -3.55
CA VAL A 61 -8.15 -15.50 -3.82
C VAL A 61 -8.17 -14.18 -4.59
N GLY A 62 -9.06 -14.03 -5.58
CA GLY A 62 -9.24 -12.77 -6.29
C GLY A 62 -9.67 -11.62 -5.37
N LEU A 63 -10.55 -11.90 -4.39
CA LEU A 63 -10.91 -10.95 -3.33
C LEU A 63 -9.74 -10.58 -2.44
N MET A 64 -8.99 -11.58 -1.97
CA MET A 64 -7.82 -11.38 -1.12
C MET A 64 -6.79 -10.49 -1.81
N ILE A 65 -6.46 -10.78 -3.07
CA ILE A 65 -5.53 -9.96 -3.89
C ILE A 65 -6.10 -8.56 -4.11
N GLY A 66 -7.41 -8.43 -4.37
CA GLY A 66 -8.06 -7.13 -4.53
C GLY A 66 -7.95 -6.26 -3.28
N ILE A 67 -8.22 -6.83 -2.10
CA ILE A 67 -8.07 -6.15 -0.82
C ILE A 67 -6.61 -5.75 -0.59
N LEU A 68 -5.68 -6.68 -0.79
CA LEU A 68 -4.24 -6.45 -0.62
C LEU A 68 -3.74 -5.31 -1.53
N ALA A 69 -4.04 -5.36 -2.83
CA ALA A 69 -3.66 -4.33 -3.79
C ALA A 69 -4.29 -2.98 -3.44
N THR A 70 -5.56 -2.96 -3.03
CA THR A 70 -6.21 -1.72 -2.59
C THR A 70 -5.53 -1.14 -1.35
N THR A 71 -5.19 -1.97 -0.37
CA THR A 71 -4.51 -1.53 0.86
C THR A 71 -3.11 -0.97 0.58
N VAL A 72 -2.28 -1.70 -0.16
CA VAL A 72 -0.91 -1.28 -0.52
C VAL A 72 -0.96 -0.03 -1.41
N GLY A 73 -1.88 -0.01 -2.37
CA GLY A 73 -2.10 1.13 -3.25
C GLY A 73 -2.50 2.39 -2.48
N LEU A 74 -3.50 2.29 -1.59
CA LEU A 74 -3.93 3.42 -0.76
C LEU A 74 -2.80 3.91 0.17
N ALA A 75 -2.02 3.00 0.74
CA ALA A 75 -0.84 3.35 1.53
C ALA A 75 0.20 4.12 0.70
N GLY A 76 0.51 3.65 -0.52
CA GLY A 76 1.45 4.31 -1.41
C GLY A 76 0.98 5.65 -1.97
N VAL A 77 -0.33 5.80 -2.20
CA VAL A 77 -0.92 7.05 -2.72
C VAL A 77 -1.04 8.11 -1.64
N LEU A 78 -1.53 7.75 -0.45
CA LEU A 78 -1.83 8.70 0.63
C LEU A 78 -0.66 8.90 1.60
N ALA A 79 0.20 7.91 1.75
CA ALA A 79 1.24 7.91 2.78
C ALA A 79 2.61 7.44 2.24
N GLY A 80 2.85 7.57 0.93
CA GLY A 80 3.99 6.98 0.21
C GLY A 80 5.37 7.24 0.81
N GLY A 81 5.53 8.35 1.55
CA GLY A 81 6.77 8.65 2.27
C GLY A 81 7.16 7.60 3.32
N TYR A 82 6.26 6.68 3.73
CA TYR A 82 6.58 5.58 4.63
C TYR A 82 7.75 4.70 4.13
N ARG A 83 7.89 4.50 2.80
CA ARG A 83 8.97 3.70 2.20
C ARG A 83 10.36 4.31 2.33
N ASP A 84 10.40 5.63 2.44
CA ASP A 84 11.64 6.42 2.49
C ASP A 84 11.87 7.06 3.86
N MET A 85 10.96 6.81 4.82
CA MET A 85 11.02 7.36 6.17
C MET A 85 12.33 6.98 6.89
N ALA A 86 12.75 5.71 6.80
CA ALA A 86 14.02 5.25 7.36
C ALA A 86 15.23 5.99 6.75
N ALA A 87 15.17 6.32 5.47
CA ALA A 87 16.22 7.07 4.79
C ALA A 87 16.23 8.54 5.24
N ALA A 88 15.06 9.15 5.42
CA ALA A 88 14.93 10.52 5.93
C ALA A 88 15.47 10.63 7.37
N ILE A 89 15.21 9.63 8.22
CA ILE A 89 15.80 9.54 9.56
C ILE A 89 17.33 9.52 9.48
N LEU A 90 17.90 8.63 8.66
CA LEU A 90 19.36 8.48 8.55
C LEU A 90 20.07 9.69 7.93
N ARG A 91 19.38 10.49 7.11
CA ARG A 91 19.92 11.74 6.55
C ARG A 91 19.91 12.91 7.53
N GLY A 92 19.24 12.79 8.67
CA GLY A 92 19.06 13.91 9.61
C GLY A 92 17.95 14.89 9.19
N ASP A 93 17.08 14.52 8.24
CA ASP A 93 15.98 15.38 7.78
C ASP A 93 15.00 15.71 8.93
N LEU A 94 14.96 14.83 9.95
CA LEU A 94 14.16 15.04 11.16
C LEU A 94 14.59 16.23 11.99
N ASP A 95 15.89 16.57 12.04
CA ASP A 95 16.37 17.68 12.87
C ASP A 95 15.80 19.00 12.34
N ALA A 96 15.78 19.16 11.01
CA ALA A 96 15.12 20.30 10.37
C ALA A 96 13.60 20.29 10.60
N LEU A 97 12.95 19.12 10.53
CA LEU A 97 11.51 18.99 10.76
C LEU A 97 11.11 19.27 12.21
N LEU A 98 11.95 18.93 13.19
CA LEU A 98 11.75 19.18 14.62
C LEU A 98 11.74 20.67 14.97
N THR A 99 12.43 21.51 14.20
CA THR A 99 12.41 22.98 14.39
C THR A 99 11.08 23.61 13.95
N GLN A 100 10.26 22.88 13.18
CA GLN A 100 8.96 23.37 12.75
C GLN A 100 7.88 23.05 13.81
N PRO A 101 6.96 23.97 14.11
CA PRO A 101 5.89 23.75 15.08
C PRO A 101 4.75 22.89 14.49
N ARG A 102 5.09 21.71 13.95
CA ARG A 102 4.16 20.82 13.22
C ARG A 102 4.41 19.36 13.59
N ALA A 103 3.35 18.56 13.48
CA ALA A 103 3.46 17.11 13.65
C ALA A 103 4.32 16.51 12.52
N ILE A 104 5.38 15.80 12.90
CA ILE A 104 6.42 15.31 11.97
C ILE A 104 5.92 14.12 11.17
N LEU A 105 5.27 13.17 11.84
CA LEU A 105 4.84 11.91 11.22
C LEU A 105 3.88 12.13 10.03
N PRO A 106 2.82 12.95 10.13
CA PRO A 106 1.97 13.25 8.97
C PRO A 106 2.74 13.92 7.82
N GLY A 107 3.74 14.76 8.13
CA GLY A 107 4.58 15.40 7.12
C GLY A 107 5.49 14.40 6.39
N LEU A 108 6.08 13.45 7.13
CA LEU A 108 6.90 12.38 6.55
C LEU A 108 6.06 11.42 5.69
N LEU A 109 4.87 11.04 6.15
CA LEU A 109 3.97 10.16 5.38
C LEU A 109 3.47 10.85 4.10
N ALA A 110 3.10 12.14 4.18
CA ALA A 110 2.62 12.91 3.04
C ALA A 110 3.73 13.45 2.12
N ALA A 111 5.00 13.07 2.34
CA ALA A 111 6.13 13.59 1.58
C ALA A 111 6.07 13.22 0.09
N GLU A 112 5.49 12.07 -0.23
CA GLU A 112 5.44 11.54 -1.60
C GLU A 112 4.14 10.76 -1.86
N SER A 113 3.69 10.77 -3.11
CA SER A 113 2.65 9.89 -3.63
C SER A 113 3.24 9.02 -4.74
N ILE A 114 3.30 7.71 -4.51
CA ILE A 114 3.98 6.77 -5.39
C ILE A 114 3.13 6.54 -6.65
N ALA A 115 3.70 6.81 -7.84
CA ALA A 115 2.97 6.68 -9.10
C ALA A 115 2.50 5.22 -9.37
N SER A 116 3.36 4.23 -9.15
CA SER A 116 2.98 2.81 -9.32
C SER A 116 1.84 2.37 -8.40
N ALA A 117 1.72 2.94 -7.20
CA ALA A 117 0.66 2.62 -6.24
C ALA A 117 -0.74 2.98 -6.76
N TRP A 118 -0.86 3.92 -7.70
CA TRP A 118 -2.12 4.19 -8.39
C TRP A 118 -2.58 2.98 -9.22
N GLY A 119 -1.64 2.23 -9.82
CA GLY A 119 -1.95 0.99 -10.52
C GLY A 119 -2.49 -0.10 -9.58
N ASP A 120 -1.94 -0.20 -8.38
CA ASP A 120 -2.44 -1.09 -7.32
C ASP A 120 -3.87 -0.73 -6.89
N VAL A 121 -4.15 0.56 -6.69
CA VAL A 121 -5.50 1.03 -6.35
C VAL A 121 -6.49 0.71 -7.47
N ILE A 122 -6.14 1.01 -8.72
CA ILE A 122 -7.03 0.79 -9.87
C ILE A 122 -7.37 -0.69 -9.99
N LEU A 123 -6.36 -1.57 -10.02
CA LEU A 123 -6.63 -3.00 -10.18
C LEU A 123 -7.29 -3.60 -8.92
N GLY A 124 -6.85 -3.20 -7.73
CA GLY A 124 -7.40 -3.65 -6.46
C GLY A 124 -8.90 -3.37 -6.35
N VAL A 125 -9.32 -2.14 -6.65
CA VAL A 125 -10.75 -1.75 -6.63
C VAL A 125 -11.54 -2.52 -7.67
N VAL A 126 -10.98 -2.71 -8.88
CA VAL A 126 -11.63 -3.52 -9.93
C VAL A 126 -11.85 -4.96 -9.47
N LEU A 127 -10.85 -5.58 -8.85
CA LEU A 127 -10.96 -6.96 -8.34
C LEU A 127 -11.96 -7.08 -7.19
N VAL A 128 -11.93 -6.14 -6.25
CA VAL A 128 -12.91 -6.10 -5.16
C VAL A 128 -14.31 -5.92 -5.72
N ALA A 129 -14.53 -4.99 -6.64
CA ALA A 129 -15.83 -4.78 -7.26
C ALA A 129 -16.32 -6.02 -8.02
N TRP A 130 -15.43 -6.71 -8.73
CA TRP A 130 -15.75 -7.90 -9.52
C TRP A 130 -16.10 -9.11 -8.65
N PHE A 131 -15.33 -9.38 -7.59
CA PHE A 131 -15.47 -10.62 -6.82
C PHE A 131 -16.28 -10.48 -5.52
N ALA A 132 -16.49 -9.26 -4.98
CA ALA A 132 -17.16 -9.08 -3.68
C ALA A 132 -18.67 -9.29 -3.71
N GLN A 133 -19.30 -9.33 -4.89
CA GLN A 133 -20.77 -9.41 -5.04
C GLN A 133 -21.48 -8.48 -4.06
N LEU A 134 -21.17 -7.18 -4.16
CA LEU A 134 -21.47 -6.13 -3.19
C LEU A 134 -22.95 -6.14 -2.73
N ARG A 135 -23.22 -6.80 -1.60
CA ARG A 135 -24.46 -6.61 -0.85
C ARG A 135 -24.26 -5.45 0.10
N TRP A 136 -25.33 -4.71 0.40
CA TRP A 136 -25.29 -3.57 1.33
C TRP A 136 -24.68 -3.93 2.70
N THR A 137 -24.92 -5.14 3.18
CA THR A 137 -24.34 -5.65 4.44
C THR A 137 -22.84 -5.94 4.34
N SER A 138 -22.35 -6.34 3.16
CA SER A 138 -20.93 -6.64 2.92
C SER A 138 -20.08 -5.38 2.73
N LEU A 139 -20.68 -4.24 2.35
CA LEU A 139 -19.96 -2.97 2.18
C LEU A 139 -19.35 -2.46 3.48
N LEU A 140 -20.09 -2.54 4.59
CA LEU A 140 -19.58 -2.12 5.91
C LEU A 140 -18.40 -2.98 6.34
N ALA A 141 -18.52 -4.30 6.16
CA ALA A 141 -17.44 -5.24 6.45
C ALA A 141 -16.20 -4.96 5.57
N LEU A 142 -16.40 -4.71 4.28
CA LEU A 142 -15.31 -4.38 3.35
C LEU A 142 -14.58 -3.09 3.76
N MET A 143 -15.32 -2.04 4.12
CA MET A 143 -14.73 -0.78 4.59
C MET A 143 -13.94 -0.97 5.88
N LEU A 144 -14.46 -1.76 6.82
CA LEU A 144 -13.74 -2.10 8.05
C LEU A 144 -12.46 -2.88 7.75
N VAL A 145 -12.51 -3.88 6.86
CA VAL A 145 -11.33 -4.64 6.43
C VAL A 145 -10.31 -3.70 5.78
N LEU A 146 -10.70 -2.87 4.82
CA LEU A 146 -9.77 -1.97 4.14
C LEU A 146 -9.13 -0.95 5.09
N THR A 147 -9.91 -0.36 6.00
CA THR A 147 -9.39 0.61 6.97
C THR A 147 -8.47 -0.05 7.99
N THR A 148 -8.81 -1.23 8.51
CA THR A 148 -7.96 -1.97 9.43
C THR A 148 -6.68 -2.46 8.76
N SER A 149 -6.77 -3.05 7.56
CA SER A 149 -5.60 -3.47 6.78
C SER A 149 -4.68 -2.29 6.46
N LEU A 150 -5.22 -1.13 6.09
CA LEU A 150 -4.44 0.08 5.84
C LEU A 150 -3.74 0.58 7.10
N ALA A 151 -4.45 0.61 8.23
CA ALA A 151 -3.88 1.02 9.51
C ALA A 151 -2.75 0.09 9.95
N VAL A 152 -2.96 -1.24 9.86
CA VAL A 152 -1.94 -2.24 10.21
C VAL A 152 -0.73 -2.11 9.29
N TYR A 153 -0.94 -2.04 7.98
CA TYR A 153 0.15 -1.95 7.00
C TYR A 153 1.03 -0.70 7.21
N LEU A 154 0.40 0.47 7.40
CA LEU A 154 1.12 1.71 7.67
C LEU A 154 1.81 1.68 9.04
N ALA A 155 1.14 1.17 10.08
CA ALA A 155 1.73 1.04 11.40
C ALA A 155 2.98 0.14 11.38
N THR A 156 2.93 -0.97 10.65
CA THR A 156 4.08 -1.85 10.41
C THR A 156 5.22 -1.09 9.73
N GLY A 157 4.95 -0.38 8.63
CA GLY A 157 5.96 0.41 7.93
C GLY A 157 6.62 1.47 8.83
N VAL A 158 5.82 2.21 9.59
CA VAL A 158 6.30 3.24 10.52
C VAL A 158 7.14 2.63 11.66
N LEU A 159 6.71 1.51 12.22
CA LEU A 159 7.41 0.81 13.30
C LEU A 159 8.81 0.37 12.85
N PHE A 160 8.90 -0.29 11.69
CA PHE A 160 10.19 -0.76 11.18
C PHE A 160 11.09 0.36 10.69
N ALA A 161 10.54 1.42 10.08
CA ALA A 161 11.34 2.58 9.70
C ALA A 161 11.87 3.36 10.91
N SER A 162 11.14 3.34 12.04
CA SER A 162 11.61 3.97 13.29
C SER A 162 12.85 3.28 13.88
N LEU A 163 13.11 2.00 13.55
CA LEU A 163 14.36 1.33 13.99
C LEU A 163 15.63 2.04 13.47
N ALA A 164 15.51 2.89 12.45
CA ALA A 164 16.60 3.69 11.93
C ALA A 164 17.22 4.66 12.93
N PHE A 165 16.54 4.99 14.04
CA PHE A 165 17.15 5.77 15.13
C PHE A 165 18.26 5.01 15.87
N TRP A 166 18.22 3.68 15.86
CA TRP A 166 19.15 2.85 16.64
C TRP A 166 20.06 1.97 15.78
N VAL A 167 19.62 1.57 14.59
CA VAL A 167 20.29 0.54 13.79
C VAL A 167 20.84 1.10 12.46
N ARG A 168 22.14 0.93 12.24
CA ARG A 168 22.78 1.20 10.93
C ARG A 168 22.33 0.13 9.93
N GLY A 169 21.80 0.55 8.78
CA GLY A 169 21.24 -0.36 7.76
C GLY A 169 19.72 -0.58 7.86
N ALA A 170 19.03 0.09 8.79
CA ALA A 170 17.58 0.00 8.93
C ALA A 170 16.78 0.37 7.67
N ARG A 171 17.38 1.11 6.72
CA ARG A 171 16.72 1.50 5.46
C ARG A 171 16.32 0.29 4.61
N SER A 172 17.26 -0.61 4.30
CA SER A 172 16.96 -1.80 3.49
C SER A 172 16.04 -2.73 4.28
N PHE A 173 16.40 -2.98 5.54
CA PHE A 173 15.63 -3.83 6.44
C PHE A 173 14.15 -3.41 6.54
N SER A 174 13.88 -2.11 6.72
CA SER A 174 12.50 -1.61 6.80
C SER A 174 11.71 -1.83 5.52
N ARG A 175 12.34 -1.72 4.35
CA ARG A 175 11.67 -1.97 3.07
C ARG A 175 11.43 -3.46 2.87
N ASP A 176 12.44 -4.29 3.13
CA ASP A 176 12.35 -5.74 3.00
C ASP A 176 11.22 -6.28 3.88
N VAL A 177 11.10 -5.82 5.12
CA VAL A 177 10.03 -6.26 6.02
C VAL A 177 8.64 -5.88 5.51
N VAL A 178 8.46 -4.68 4.95
CA VAL A 178 7.20 -4.27 4.31
C VAL A 178 6.88 -5.18 3.13
N ASP A 179 7.87 -5.52 2.30
CA ASP A 179 7.68 -6.41 1.16
C ASP A 179 7.38 -7.86 1.61
N PHE A 180 7.98 -8.32 2.71
CA PHE A 180 7.63 -9.60 3.35
C PHE A 180 6.18 -9.63 3.84
N VAL A 181 5.65 -8.53 4.36
CA VAL A 181 4.24 -8.45 4.75
C VAL A 181 3.33 -8.65 3.54
N ILE A 182 3.66 -8.04 2.40
CA ILE A 182 2.90 -8.23 1.16
C ILE A 182 3.00 -9.69 0.70
N LEU A 183 4.21 -10.27 0.72
CA LEU A 183 4.44 -11.65 0.32
C LEU A 183 3.58 -12.61 1.15
N LEU A 184 3.63 -12.53 2.47
CA LEU A 184 2.83 -13.40 3.36
C LEU A 184 1.32 -13.19 3.17
N SER A 185 0.89 -11.95 2.92
CA SER A 185 -0.53 -11.63 2.69
C SER A 185 -1.04 -12.06 1.32
N SER A 186 -0.14 -12.38 0.38
CA SER A 186 -0.48 -12.80 -0.98
C SER A 186 -0.82 -14.29 -1.08
N TYR A 187 -0.64 -15.06 0.01
CA TYR A 187 -0.94 -16.48 0.05
C TYR A 187 -2.16 -16.77 0.95
N PRO A 188 -3.02 -17.72 0.55
CA PRO A 188 -4.16 -18.09 1.37
C PRO A 188 -3.72 -18.92 2.58
N GLY A 189 -4.08 -18.46 3.78
CA GLY A 189 -3.52 -18.98 5.04
C GLY A 189 -3.88 -20.42 5.40
N SER A 190 -4.95 -20.99 4.85
CA SER A 190 -5.45 -22.34 5.20
C SER A 190 -5.30 -23.39 4.09
N ILE A 191 -4.46 -23.12 3.09
CA ILE A 191 -4.17 -24.10 2.03
C ILE A 191 -3.21 -25.21 2.50
N TYR A 192 -2.47 -24.96 3.58
CA TYR A 192 -1.48 -25.86 4.16
C TYR A 192 -1.97 -26.47 5.47
#